data_AF-A0A3B8RRK7-F1
#
_entry.id   AF-A0A3B8RRK7-F1
#
_cell.length_a   1.000
_cell.length_b   1.000
_cell.length_c   1.000
_cell.angle_alpha   90.00
_cell.angle_beta   90.00
_cell.angle_gamma   90.00
#
_symmetry.space_group_name_H-M   'P 1'
#
loop_
_entity.id
_entity.type
_entity.pdbx_description
1 polymer ?
#
loop_
_entity_poly.entity_id
_entity_poly.type
_entity_poly.pdbx_seq_one_letter_code
_entity_poly.pdbx_strand_id
1 'polypeptide(L)'
;MNKSFIIFISMFIVSSSNLCQKKNATAFWKSKPQMVITQSEAQKEIEEKLVRVQSFLNEQKLDGLLLTQVRNFYWITAGLANNQIVLNKDVGAASLLIMKDGKKYLLCTGSEAGRLMDESLGELGYELKNFNWYEANAEKDVRSDLIKEISKDGRIGSDINFPGTVLISDQFKKIRYSLLESEIKRYRWLG
;
A
#
# COMPACT_ATOMS: atom_id res chain seq x y z
N MET A 1 67.52 6.94 63.72
CA MET A 1 66.22 6.96 64.43
C MET A 1 65.11 6.73 63.42
N ASN A 2 64.39 5.63 63.58
CA ASN A 2 63.31 5.14 62.73
C ASN A 2 62.20 6.17 62.54
N LYS A 3 61.74 6.34 61.29
CA LYS A 3 60.35 6.73 61.01
C LYS A 3 59.83 5.89 59.85
N SER A 4 59.03 4.89 60.20
CA SER A 4 58.11 4.20 59.30
C SER A 4 57.20 5.23 58.62
N PHE A 5 56.99 5.11 57.32
CA PHE A 5 55.87 5.74 56.64
C PHE A 5 55.07 4.67 55.90
N ILE A 6 53.83 4.54 56.34
CA ILE A 6 52.81 3.61 55.87
C ILE A 6 52.28 4.13 54.53
N ILE A 7 52.31 3.28 53.50
CA ILE A 7 51.70 3.56 52.20
C ILE A 7 50.19 3.33 52.31
N PHE A 8 49.39 4.39 52.27
CA PHE A 8 47.94 4.31 52.11
C PHE A 8 47.62 4.10 50.62
N ILE A 9 47.24 2.88 50.25
CA ILE A 9 46.66 2.59 48.93
C ILE A 9 45.20 3.07 48.98
N SER A 10 44.94 4.21 48.35
CA SER A 10 43.59 4.69 48.06
C SER A 10 42.95 3.78 47.00
N MET A 11 42.05 2.92 47.45
CA MET A 11 41.21 2.10 46.57
C MET A 11 40.08 2.99 46.03
N PHE A 12 40.31 3.65 44.90
CA PHE A 12 39.27 4.38 44.17
C PHE A 12 38.28 3.36 43.59
N ILE A 13 37.18 3.12 44.32
CA ILE A 13 36.00 2.46 43.79
C ILE A 13 35.30 3.46 42.88
N VAL A 14 35.54 3.35 41.57
CA VAL A 14 34.72 4.04 40.57
C VAL A 14 33.34 3.38 40.59
N SER A 15 32.42 3.97 41.36
CA SER A 15 30.99 3.68 41.26
C SER A 15 30.52 4.15 39.89
N SER A 16 30.47 3.24 38.91
CA SER A 16 29.82 3.48 37.63
C SER A 16 28.30 3.47 37.83
N SER A 17 27.77 4.53 38.42
CA SER A 17 26.33 4.73 38.59
C SER A 17 25.85 5.88 37.71
N ASN A 18 25.17 5.50 36.61
CA ASN A 18 24.24 6.30 35.80
C ASN A 18 24.87 7.48 35.02
N LEU A 19 24.88 7.48 33.69
CA LEU A 19 23.68 7.72 32.87
C LEU A 19 23.79 7.03 31.50
N CYS A 20 23.48 5.73 31.44
CA CYS A 20 22.81 5.24 30.23
C CYS A 20 21.37 5.75 30.34
N GLN A 21 21.06 6.91 29.74
CA GLN A 21 19.68 7.28 29.52
C GLN A 21 19.09 6.24 28.56
N LYS A 22 18.52 5.17 29.12
CA LYS A 22 17.50 4.38 28.45
C LYS A 22 16.32 5.32 28.21
N LYS A 23 16.41 6.13 27.15
CA LYS A 23 15.24 6.83 26.61
C LYS A 23 14.24 5.73 26.28
N ASN A 24 13.10 5.77 26.96
CA ASN A 24 11.99 4.86 26.77
C ASN A 24 11.60 4.84 25.28
N ALA A 25 12.12 3.85 24.53
CA ALA A 25 11.77 3.62 23.12
C ALA A 25 10.24 3.43 22.94
N THR A 26 9.55 3.10 24.02
CA THR A 26 8.10 2.93 24.12
C THR A 26 7.29 4.24 24.03
N ALA A 27 7.92 5.42 24.12
CA ALA A 27 7.22 6.71 24.04
C ALA A 27 7.31 7.40 22.67
N PHE A 28 8.30 7.05 21.84
CA PHE A 28 8.57 7.75 20.58
C PHE A 28 7.43 7.63 19.55
N TRP A 29 6.77 6.47 19.51
CA TRP A 29 5.69 6.20 18.55
C TRP A 29 4.36 6.85 18.93
N LYS A 30 4.12 7.11 20.22
CA LYS A 30 2.85 7.69 20.71
C LYS A 30 2.67 9.15 20.32
N SER A 31 3.77 9.88 20.10
CA SER A 31 3.75 11.30 19.73
C SER A 31 3.79 11.54 18.22
N LYS A 32 3.97 10.50 17.40
CA LYS A 32 3.98 10.64 15.94
C LYS A 32 2.54 10.68 15.42
N PRO A 33 2.25 11.54 14.42
CA PRO A 33 0.94 11.55 13.81
C PRO A 33 0.68 10.19 13.14
N GLN A 34 -0.49 9.61 13.40
CA GLN A 34 -0.94 8.37 12.75
C GLN A 34 -1.05 8.54 11.22
N MET A 35 -1.32 9.77 10.77
CA MET A 35 -1.41 10.13 9.36
C MET A 35 -0.46 11.31 9.06
N VAL A 36 0.50 11.11 8.16
CA VAL A 36 1.53 12.09 7.83
C VAL A 36 1.03 13.15 6.83
N ILE A 37 0.00 12.81 6.07
CA ILE A 37 -0.61 13.67 5.06
C ILE A 37 -2.07 13.98 5.41
N THR A 38 -2.59 15.09 4.91
CA THR A 38 -4.00 15.47 5.04
C THR A 38 -4.88 14.74 4.02
N GLN A 39 -6.20 14.73 4.23
CA GLN A 39 -7.16 14.17 3.28
C GLN A 39 -7.08 14.87 1.90
N SER A 40 -6.90 16.19 1.87
CA SER A 40 -6.74 16.95 0.62
C SER A 40 -5.45 16.58 -0.12
N GLU A 41 -4.34 16.38 0.60
CA GLU A 41 -3.08 15.88 0.02
C GLU A 41 -3.27 14.47 -0.57
N ALA A 42 -4.00 13.58 0.11
CA ALA A 42 -4.31 12.23 -0.39
C ALA A 42 -5.16 12.29 -1.67
N GLN A 43 -6.22 13.10 -1.66
CA GLN A 43 -7.13 13.25 -2.80
C GLN A 43 -6.37 13.75 -4.04
N LYS A 44 -5.54 14.79 -3.88
CA LYS A 44 -4.71 15.32 -4.98
C LYS A 44 -3.70 14.30 -5.50
N GLU A 45 -3.12 13.50 -4.61
CA GLU A 45 -2.22 12.40 -5.00
C GLU A 45 -2.94 11.34 -5.83
N ILE A 46 -4.15 10.94 -5.44
CA ILE A 46 -4.97 9.97 -6.16
C ILE A 46 -5.36 10.50 -7.54
N GLU A 47 -5.80 11.76 -7.63
CA GLU A 47 -6.17 12.40 -8.89
C GLU A 47 -5.00 12.39 -9.88
N GLU A 48 -3.82 12.83 -9.46
CA GLU A 48 -2.60 12.83 -10.28
C GLU A 48 -2.22 11.41 -10.74
N LYS A 49 -2.34 10.41 -9.85
CA LYS A 49 -2.08 9.01 -10.20
C LYS A 49 -3.11 8.45 -11.19
N LEU A 50 -4.38 8.84 -11.06
CA LEU A 50 -5.42 8.49 -12.03
C LEU A 50 -5.12 9.11 -13.40
N VAL A 51 -4.63 10.35 -13.48
CA VAL A 51 -4.16 10.94 -14.75
C VAL A 51 -3.03 10.11 -15.36
N ARG A 52 -2.03 9.71 -14.56
CA ARG A 52 -0.95 8.82 -15.04
C ARG A 52 -1.48 7.48 -15.55
N VAL A 53 -2.46 6.90 -14.87
CA VAL A 53 -3.12 5.66 -15.30
C VAL A 53 -3.85 5.87 -16.63
N GLN A 54 -4.57 6.98 -16.82
CA GLN A 54 -5.25 7.25 -18.09
C GLN A 54 -4.26 7.43 -19.25
N SER A 55 -3.15 8.15 -19.05
CA SER A 55 -2.07 8.22 -20.05
C SER A 55 -1.49 6.84 -20.36
N PHE A 56 -1.22 6.04 -19.32
CA PHE A 56 -0.73 4.68 -19.48
C PHE A 56 -1.67 3.79 -20.29
N LEU A 57 -2.98 3.82 -20.01
CA LEU A 57 -3.99 3.08 -20.76
C LEU A 57 -4.00 3.46 -22.25
N ASN A 58 -3.88 4.76 -22.55
CA ASN A 58 -3.78 5.25 -23.92
C ASN A 58 -2.52 4.74 -24.64
N GLU A 59 -1.36 4.87 -24.00
CA GLU A 59 -0.07 4.44 -24.56
C GLU A 59 -0.03 2.93 -24.84
N GLN A 60 -0.60 2.13 -23.92
CA GLN A 60 -0.61 0.67 -24.03
C GLN A 60 -1.79 0.13 -24.86
N LYS A 61 -2.68 1.00 -25.36
CA LYS A 61 -3.90 0.64 -26.09
C LYS A 61 -4.79 -0.32 -25.30
N LEU A 62 -5.03 0.02 -24.04
CA LEU A 62 -5.86 -0.75 -23.10
C LEU A 62 -7.16 0.01 -22.80
N ASP A 63 -8.21 -0.75 -22.55
CA ASP A 63 -9.55 -0.23 -22.19
C ASP A 63 -9.75 -0.17 -20.67
N GLY A 64 -8.89 -0.84 -19.91
CA GLY A 64 -8.87 -0.77 -18.46
C GLY A 64 -7.67 -1.48 -17.83
N LEU A 65 -7.56 -1.33 -16.51
CA LEU A 65 -6.46 -1.79 -15.69
C LEU A 65 -6.99 -2.55 -14.47
N LEU A 66 -6.51 -3.78 -14.28
CA LEU A 66 -6.77 -4.63 -13.12
C LEU A 66 -5.55 -4.64 -12.20
N LEU A 67 -5.71 -4.11 -10.99
CA LEU A 67 -4.68 -4.08 -9.95
C LEU A 67 -5.04 -5.02 -8.81
N THR A 68 -4.23 -6.05 -8.60
CA THR A 68 -4.39 -7.01 -7.49
C THR A 68 -3.17 -7.02 -6.56
N GLN A 69 -2.00 -6.57 -7.03
CA GLN A 69 -0.81 -6.50 -6.18
C GLN A 69 -0.98 -5.46 -5.08
N VAL A 70 -0.65 -5.85 -3.86
CA VAL A 70 -0.78 -5.03 -2.65
C VAL A 70 -0.13 -3.65 -2.84
N ARG A 71 1.09 -3.62 -3.38
CA ARG A 71 1.82 -2.37 -3.65
C ARG A 71 1.11 -1.42 -4.62
N ASN A 72 0.46 -1.94 -5.66
CA ASN A 72 -0.19 -1.11 -6.66
C ASN A 72 -1.56 -0.64 -6.16
N PHE A 73 -2.25 -1.49 -5.39
CA PHE A 73 -3.47 -1.16 -4.66
C PHE A 73 -3.25 0.00 -3.68
N TYR A 74 -2.19 -0.10 -2.85
CA TYR A 74 -1.78 0.99 -1.96
C TYR A 74 -1.39 2.24 -2.74
N TRP A 75 -0.60 2.09 -3.81
CA TRP A 75 -0.12 3.22 -4.58
C TRP A 75 -1.29 4.01 -5.18
N ILE A 76 -2.24 3.36 -5.84
CA ILE A 76 -3.34 4.06 -6.53
C ILE A 76 -4.34 4.71 -5.56
N THR A 77 -4.41 4.24 -4.32
CA THR A 77 -5.29 4.76 -3.25
C THR A 77 -4.58 5.69 -2.27
N ALA A 78 -3.35 6.14 -2.60
CA ALA A 78 -2.51 6.96 -1.72
C ALA A 78 -2.29 6.39 -0.31
N GLY A 79 -2.35 5.06 -0.16
CA GLY A 79 -2.21 4.38 1.11
C GLY A 79 -3.51 4.20 1.90
N LEU A 80 -4.65 4.73 1.43
CA LEU A 80 -5.91 4.73 2.17
C LEU A 80 -6.53 3.33 2.27
N ALA A 81 -6.43 2.52 1.21
CA ALA A 81 -7.04 1.19 1.18
C ALA A 81 -5.98 0.07 1.09
N ASN A 82 -6.25 -1.03 1.79
CA ASN A 82 -5.36 -2.20 1.88
C ASN A 82 -6.12 -3.49 1.55
N ASN A 83 -5.66 -4.22 0.53
CA ASN A 83 -6.19 -5.54 0.17
C ASN A 83 -5.37 -6.72 0.71
N GLN A 84 -4.31 -6.48 1.49
CA GLN A 84 -3.44 -7.50 2.05
C GLN A 84 -4.05 -8.12 3.30
N ILE A 85 -4.33 -9.43 3.23
CA ILE A 85 -4.70 -10.26 4.39
C ILE A 85 -3.50 -11.10 4.85
N VAL A 86 -2.78 -11.66 3.88
CA VAL A 86 -1.69 -12.60 4.13
C VAL A 86 -0.36 -11.87 3.94
N LEU A 87 0.39 -11.70 5.03
CA LEU A 87 1.60 -10.86 5.07
C LEU A 87 2.73 -11.34 4.14
N ASN A 88 2.83 -12.65 3.90
CA ASN A 88 3.85 -13.23 3.02
C ASN A 88 3.42 -13.36 1.55
N LYS A 89 2.32 -12.69 1.16
CA LYS A 89 1.85 -12.63 -0.23
C LYS A 89 1.82 -11.20 -0.75
N ASP A 90 2.30 -11.04 -1.97
CA ASP A 90 2.32 -9.76 -2.69
C ASP A 90 0.99 -9.43 -3.40
N VAL A 91 0.06 -10.40 -3.41
CA VAL A 91 -1.26 -10.31 -4.05
C VAL A 91 -2.31 -10.35 -2.94
N GLY A 92 -3.23 -9.39 -2.97
CA GLY A 92 -4.28 -9.27 -1.97
C GLY A 92 -5.55 -10.06 -2.30
N ALA A 93 -6.54 -9.97 -1.42
CA ALA A 93 -7.82 -10.67 -1.55
C ALA A 93 -8.83 -9.97 -2.48
N ALA A 94 -8.54 -8.75 -2.91
CA ALA A 94 -9.40 -7.93 -3.75
C ALA A 94 -8.62 -7.33 -4.92
N SER A 95 -9.33 -6.98 -6.00
CA SER A 95 -8.76 -6.31 -7.18
C SER A 95 -9.50 -5.02 -7.48
N LEU A 96 -8.77 -3.99 -7.92
CA LEU A 96 -9.35 -2.76 -8.46
C LEU A 96 -9.36 -2.84 -9.98
N LEU A 97 -10.50 -2.58 -10.60
CA LEU A 97 -10.64 -2.43 -12.04
C LEU A 97 -10.91 -0.96 -12.35
N ILE A 98 -9.99 -0.31 -13.06
CA ILE A 98 -10.08 1.09 -13.45
C ILE A 98 -10.22 1.15 -14.97
N MET A 99 -11.34 1.70 -15.44
CA MET A 99 -11.67 1.78 -16.86
C MET A 99 -11.18 3.09 -17.47
N LYS A 100 -10.95 3.06 -18.78
CA LYS A 100 -10.55 4.23 -19.57
C LYS A 100 -11.61 5.33 -19.62
N ASP A 101 -12.87 4.99 -19.43
CA ASP A 101 -13.98 5.94 -19.31
C ASP A 101 -14.09 6.57 -17.90
N GLY A 102 -13.17 6.24 -17.00
CA GLY A 102 -13.10 6.77 -15.64
C GLY A 102 -13.87 5.96 -14.59
N LYS A 103 -14.65 4.94 -14.99
CA LYS A 103 -15.35 4.07 -14.04
C LYS A 103 -14.36 3.21 -13.26
N LYS A 104 -14.69 2.97 -11.99
CA LYS A 104 -13.83 2.28 -11.04
C LYS A 104 -14.64 1.21 -10.33
N TYR A 105 -14.10 0.00 -10.23
CA TYR A 105 -14.78 -1.14 -9.62
C TYR A 105 -13.87 -1.85 -8.62
N LEU A 106 -14.46 -2.29 -7.52
CA LEU A 106 -13.85 -3.22 -6.58
C LEU A 106 -14.37 -4.62 -6.86
N LEU A 107 -13.49 -5.53 -7.26
CA LEU A 107 -13.81 -6.96 -7.39
C LEU A 107 -13.34 -7.64 -6.11
N CYS A 108 -14.29 -8.05 -5.27
CA CYS A 108 -14.00 -8.57 -3.93
C CYS A 108 -15.05 -9.56 -3.46
N THR A 109 -14.65 -10.48 -2.58
CA THR A 109 -15.58 -11.35 -1.86
C THR A 109 -16.26 -10.60 -0.71
N GLY A 110 -17.45 -11.06 -0.32
CA GLY A 110 -18.27 -10.40 0.70
C GLY A 110 -17.59 -10.20 2.06
N SER A 111 -16.63 -11.05 2.43
CA SER A 111 -15.90 -10.96 3.70
C SER A 111 -15.05 -9.69 3.83
N GLU A 112 -14.47 -9.19 2.73
CA GLU A 112 -13.62 -7.99 2.73
C GLU A 112 -14.32 -6.77 2.10
N ALA A 113 -15.39 -7.00 1.34
CA ALA A 113 -16.06 -5.97 0.57
C ALA A 113 -16.58 -4.84 1.46
N GLY A 114 -17.23 -5.15 2.58
CA GLY A 114 -17.74 -4.14 3.52
C GLY A 114 -16.62 -3.24 4.03
N ARG A 115 -15.57 -3.85 4.59
CA ARG A 115 -14.39 -3.13 5.12
C ARG A 115 -13.79 -2.21 4.06
N LEU A 116 -13.49 -2.73 2.87
CA LEU A 116 -12.84 -1.97 1.81
C LEU A 116 -13.71 -0.81 1.28
N MET A 117 -15.02 -1.03 1.16
CA MET A 117 -15.97 -0.01 0.70
C MET A 117 -16.19 1.08 1.75
N ASP A 118 -16.48 0.68 2.99
CA ASP A 118 -16.87 1.58 4.07
C ASP A 118 -15.68 2.40 4.60
N GLU A 119 -14.47 1.82 4.64
CA GLU A 119 -13.28 2.52 5.14
C GLU A 119 -12.69 3.51 4.14
N SER A 120 -12.85 3.29 2.83
CA SER A 120 -12.12 4.09 1.82
C SER A 120 -12.71 4.08 0.41
N LEU A 121 -12.94 2.91 -0.19
CA LEU A 121 -13.16 2.83 -1.65
C LEU A 121 -14.50 3.42 -2.10
N GLY A 122 -15.52 3.41 -1.24
CA GLY A 122 -16.79 4.07 -1.51
C GLY A 122 -16.62 5.58 -1.70
N GLU A 123 -15.88 6.25 -0.80
CA GLU A 123 -15.57 7.68 -0.90
C GLU A 123 -14.68 8.00 -2.12
N LEU A 124 -13.84 7.05 -2.53
CA LEU A 124 -13.02 7.17 -3.74
C LEU A 124 -13.80 6.88 -5.04
N GLY A 125 -15.11 6.61 -4.96
CA GLY A 125 -15.99 6.42 -6.11
C GLY A 125 -15.81 5.09 -6.83
N TYR A 126 -15.44 4.03 -6.10
CA TYR A 126 -15.47 2.67 -6.62
C TYR A 126 -16.87 2.06 -6.47
N GLU A 127 -17.26 1.22 -7.43
CA GLU A 127 -18.46 0.40 -7.33
C GLU A 127 -18.11 -1.05 -6.98
N LEU A 128 -18.81 -1.64 -6.02
CA LEU A 128 -18.57 -3.02 -5.63
C LEU A 128 -19.14 -4.01 -6.66
N LYS A 129 -18.29 -4.96 -7.09
CA LYS A 129 -18.64 -6.16 -7.83
C LYS A 129 -18.32 -7.36 -6.95
N ASN A 130 -19.32 -7.76 -6.17
CA ASN A 130 -19.21 -8.85 -5.21
C ASN A 130 -19.34 -10.21 -5.91
N PHE A 131 -18.61 -11.21 -5.42
CA PHE A 131 -18.73 -12.60 -5.83
C PHE A 131 -18.43 -13.53 -4.65
N ASN A 132 -18.82 -14.79 -4.74
CA ASN A 132 -18.54 -15.75 -3.68
C ASN A 132 -17.12 -16.33 -3.83
N TRP A 133 -16.43 -16.57 -2.72
CA TRP A 133 -15.04 -17.03 -2.74
C TRP A 133 -14.85 -18.36 -3.50
N TYR A 134 -15.84 -19.26 -3.48
CA TYR A 134 -15.78 -20.55 -4.17
C TYR A 134 -15.98 -20.44 -5.70
N GLU A 135 -16.45 -19.29 -6.18
CA GLU A 135 -16.60 -18.98 -7.61
C GLU A 135 -15.29 -18.48 -8.24
N ALA A 136 -14.28 -18.18 -7.41
CA ALA A 136 -12.94 -17.80 -7.83
C ALA A 136 -11.94 -18.92 -7.48
N ASN A 137 -11.95 -19.98 -8.29
CA ASN A 137 -11.09 -21.15 -8.08
C ASN A 137 -10.19 -21.43 -9.31
N ALA A 138 -9.33 -22.45 -9.18
CA ALA A 138 -8.33 -22.75 -10.20
C ALA A 138 -8.92 -23.26 -11.52
N GLU A 139 -10.13 -23.83 -11.51
CA GLU A 139 -10.79 -24.36 -12.71
C GLU A 139 -11.59 -23.27 -13.43
N LYS A 140 -12.35 -22.48 -12.66
CA LYS A 140 -13.11 -21.34 -13.16
C LYS A 140 -13.00 -20.19 -12.17
N ASP A 141 -12.59 -19.04 -12.69
CA ASP A 141 -12.53 -17.79 -11.94
C ASP A 141 -13.58 -16.81 -12.48
N VAL A 142 -14.69 -16.66 -11.75
CA VAL A 142 -15.83 -15.79 -12.08
C VAL A 142 -15.44 -14.34 -12.33
N ARG A 143 -14.31 -13.88 -11.76
CA ARG A 143 -13.80 -12.53 -12.00
C ARG A 143 -13.51 -12.31 -13.48
N SER A 144 -13.10 -13.35 -14.22
CA SER A 144 -12.87 -13.26 -15.66
C SER A 144 -14.14 -12.91 -16.43
N ASP A 145 -15.28 -13.51 -16.03
CA ASP A 145 -16.58 -13.25 -16.63
C ASP A 145 -17.05 -11.82 -16.29
N LEU A 146 -16.89 -11.40 -15.02
CA LEU A 146 -17.20 -10.04 -14.57
C LEU A 146 -16.37 -8.98 -15.30
N ILE A 147 -15.05 -9.22 -15.47
CA ILE A 147 -14.17 -8.30 -16.19
C ILE A 147 -14.60 -8.17 -17.65
N LYS A 148 -14.95 -9.27 -18.31
CA LYS A 148 -15.45 -9.25 -19.70
C LYS A 148 -16.77 -8.49 -19.82
N GLU A 149 -17.70 -8.71 -18.90
CA GLU A 149 -18.99 -8.00 -18.87
C GLU A 149 -18.79 -6.48 -18.72
N ILE A 150 -17.97 -6.07 -17.73
CA ILE A 150 -17.70 -4.65 -17.46
C ILE A 150 -16.96 -4.00 -18.63
N SER A 151 -15.98 -4.70 -19.20
CA SER A 151 -15.14 -4.18 -20.27
C SER A 151 -15.78 -4.27 -21.66
N LYS A 152 -16.88 -5.01 -21.82
CA LYS A 152 -17.51 -5.33 -23.11
C LYS A 152 -16.49 -5.92 -24.11
N ASP A 153 -15.78 -6.95 -23.65
CA ASP A 153 -14.68 -7.60 -24.37
C ASP A 153 -13.48 -6.68 -24.67
N GLY A 154 -13.36 -5.57 -23.92
CA GLY A 154 -12.23 -4.64 -24.00
C GLY A 154 -10.90 -5.27 -23.54
N ARG A 155 -9.80 -4.66 -23.97
CA ARG A 155 -8.45 -5.14 -23.67
C ARG A 155 -8.01 -4.64 -22.29
N ILE A 156 -8.01 -5.52 -21.30
CA ILE A 156 -7.63 -5.19 -19.92
C ILE A 156 -6.18 -5.56 -19.63
N GLY A 157 -5.42 -4.61 -19.08
CA GLY A 157 -4.09 -4.89 -18.52
C GLY A 157 -4.18 -5.35 -17.07
N SER A 158 -3.38 -6.31 -16.64
CA SER A 158 -3.28 -6.74 -15.23
C SER A 158 -1.85 -6.68 -14.70
N ASP A 159 -1.70 -6.29 -13.43
CA ASP A 159 -0.41 -6.29 -12.75
C ASP A 159 0.08 -7.69 -12.34
N ILE A 160 -0.78 -8.70 -12.44
CA ILE A 160 -0.46 -10.13 -12.30
C ILE A 160 -0.85 -10.89 -13.56
N ASN A 161 -0.40 -12.15 -13.67
CA ASN A 161 -0.89 -13.02 -14.74
C ASN A 161 -2.33 -13.45 -14.39
N PHE A 162 -3.32 -12.83 -15.05
CA PHE A 162 -4.74 -13.12 -14.84
C PHE A 162 -5.41 -13.53 -16.15
N PRO A 163 -6.25 -14.59 -16.18
CA PRO A 163 -6.89 -15.07 -17.40
C PRO A 163 -7.64 -13.99 -18.17
N GLY A 164 -7.44 -13.95 -19.50
CA GLY A 164 -8.11 -12.99 -20.38
C GLY A 164 -7.58 -11.56 -20.29
N THR A 165 -6.48 -11.32 -19.57
CA THR A 165 -5.84 -9.99 -19.46
C THR A 165 -4.43 -9.99 -20.05
N VAL A 166 -3.89 -8.79 -20.25
CA VAL A 166 -2.51 -8.57 -20.69
C VAL A 166 -1.65 -8.25 -19.47
N LEU A 167 -0.61 -9.05 -19.22
CA LEU A 167 0.34 -8.75 -18.14
C LEU A 167 1.09 -7.44 -18.43
N ILE A 168 0.99 -6.47 -17.52
CA ILE A 168 1.58 -5.13 -17.66
C ILE A 168 2.53 -4.73 -16.53
N SER A 169 2.92 -5.67 -15.66
CA SER A 169 3.71 -5.42 -14.46
C SER A 169 5.00 -4.61 -14.70
N ASP A 170 5.71 -4.90 -15.79
CA ASP A 170 6.99 -4.25 -16.15
C ASP A 170 6.84 -2.85 -16.72
N GLN A 171 5.74 -2.56 -17.39
CA GLN A 171 5.42 -1.25 -17.92
C GLN A 171 4.83 -0.39 -16.80
N PHE A 172 3.93 -0.96 -16.00
CA PHE A 172 3.24 -0.26 -14.91
C PHE A 172 4.19 0.18 -13.80
N LYS A 173 5.22 -0.61 -13.45
CA LYS A 173 6.20 -0.17 -12.43
C LYS A 173 6.85 1.18 -12.78
N LYS A 174 7.00 1.52 -14.06
CA LYS A 174 7.65 2.76 -14.53
C LYS A 174 6.85 4.02 -14.16
N ILE A 175 5.52 3.95 -14.16
CA ILE A 175 4.68 5.12 -13.85
C ILE A 175 4.77 5.54 -12.36
N ARG A 176 5.34 4.65 -11.53
CA ARG A 176 5.54 4.85 -10.09
C ARG A 176 6.94 5.36 -9.72
N TYR A 177 7.84 5.54 -10.68
CA TYR A 177 9.23 5.94 -10.40
C TYR A 177 9.37 7.37 -9.89
N SER A 178 8.47 8.26 -10.29
CA SER A 178 8.46 9.66 -9.84
C SER A 178 7.49 9.83 -8.68
N LEU A 179 8.02 10.07 -7.48
CA LEU A 179 7.23 10.34 -6.29
C LEU A 179 6.56 11.71 -6.36
N LEU A 180 5.36 11.80 -5.81
CA LEU A 180 4.64 13.06 -5.56
C LEU A 180 5.03 13.66 -4.22
N GLU A 181 4.74 14.95 -4.01
CA GLU A 181 5.11 15.67 -2.78
C GLU A 181 4.58 15.00 -1.51
N SER A 182 3.35 14.50 -1.53
CA SER A 182 2.74 13.74 -0.42
C SER A 182 3.46 12.41 -0.17
N GLU A 183 3.92 11.72 -1.22
CA GLU A 183 4.74 10.51 -1.11
C GLU A 183 6.13 10.82 -0.53
N ILE A 184 6.77 11.89 -0.99
CA ILE A 184 8.06 12.38 -0.46
C ILE A 184 7.92 12.74 1.02
N LYS A 185 6.83 13.41 1.40
CA LYS A 185 6.52 13.76 2.80
C LYS A 185 6.39 12.51 3.67
N ARG A 186 5.67 11.48 3.21
CA ARG A 186 5.60 10.17 3.90
C ARG A 186 6.96 9.49 3.97
N TYR A 187 7.74 9.53 2.89
CA TYR A 187 9.07 8.91 2.83
C TYR A 187 10.04 9.56 3.82
N ARG A 188 10.12 10.90 3.85
CA ARG A 188 10.96 11.66 4.81
C ARG A 188 10.57 11.42 6.27
N TRP A 189 9.30 11.12 6.54
CA TRP A 189 8.84 10.83 7.89
C TRP A 189 9.36 9.49 8.44
N LEU A 190 9.68 8.54 7.55
CA LEU A 190 10.25 7.24 7.92
C LEU A 190 11.71 7.34 8.39
N GLY A 191 12.45 8.37 7.96
CA GLY A 191 13.85 8.61 8.33
C GLY A 191 14.77 8.65 7.11
#